data_AF-A0A1F9AZ90-F1
#
_entry.id   AF-A0A1F9AZ90-F1
#
_cell.length_a   1.000
_cell.length_b   1.000
_cell.length_c   1.000
_cell.angle_alpha   90.00
_cell.angle_beta   90.00
_cell.angle_gamma   90.00
#
_symmetry.space_group_name_H-M   'P 1'
#
loop_
_entity.id
_entity.type
_entity.pdbx_description
1 polymer ?
#
loop_
_entity_poly.entity_id
_entity_poly.type
_entity_poly.pdbx_seq_one_letter_code
_entity_poly.pdbx_strand_id
1 'polypeptide(L)'
;MHFDLNFVYIIVQVIFLEGILSIDNAAVLGAMVSVLPKAEAVPWPRALQFLASSTQRILGGQRAAALKVGLLGAYFGRALMLVMASFVIQNHYLKILGAAYLIKLAFENLGGGGEGDGEENRAKGLEGKGFWNVVVAVELADLAFSLDNVVAVVALSNNLYIVMFGVFVGIVTMRFAAQLFTLMILKEPVLKPAAYIVVFNIGAELLLNEFLGVEFPSALKFMISAGTLILAVVYAHVKPTHVLQPVFKGIGVAMDKANTVVDWVLHPIFWASKMIFRAIGFVLGRVISFFHRPSGVVSAGDPPASGGG
;
A
#
# COMPACT_ATOMS: atom_id res chain seq x y z
N MET A 1 26.11 -24.93 -16.24
CA MET A 1 24.98 -24.17 -15.69
C MET A 1 23.73 -25.00 -15.87
N HIS A 2 23.33 -25.77 -14.86
CA HIS A 2 21.99 -26.36 -14.87
C HIS A 2 21.00 -25.21 -14.64
N PHE A 3 20.18 -24.90 -15.63
CA PHE A 3 19.03 -24.03 -15.41
C PHE A 3 18.08 -24.81 -14.50
N ASP A 4 18.05 -24.47 -13.22
CA ASP A 4 17.08 -25.00 -12.29
C ASP A 4 15.69 -24.57 -12.75
N LEU A 5 14.91 -25.50 -13.29
CA LEU A 5 13.52 -25.27 -13.67
C LEU A 5 12.70 -24.72 -12.49
N ASN A 6 13.10 -25.03 -11.26
CA ASN A 6 12.55 -24.47 -10.03
C ASN A 6 12.71 -22.94 -9.95
N PHE A 7 13.85 -22.40 -10.37
CA PHE A 7 14.09 -20.95 -10.37
C PHE A 7 13.18 -20.24 -11.37
N VAL A 8 13.06 -20.79 -12.57
CA VAL A 8 12.16 -20.27 -13.62
C VAL A 8 10.71 -20.34 -13.14
N TYR A 9 10.31 -21.46 -12.54
CA TYR A 9 8.99 -21.65 -11.98
C TYR A 9 8.65 -20.61 -10.90
N ILE A 10 9.56 -20.36 -9.95
CA ILE A 10 9.34 -19.37 -8.89
C ILE A 10 9.22 -17.96 -9.47
N ILE A 11 10.07 -17.59 -10.44
CA ILE A 11 9.96 -16.29 -11.12
C ILE A 11 8.59 -16.14 -11.79
N VAL A 12 8.11 -17.15 -12.51
CA VAL A 12 6.80 -17.12 -13.16
C VAL A 12 5.68 -16.96 -12.14
N GLN A 13 5.76 -17.69 -11.02
CA GLN A 13 4.78 -17.59 -9.94
C GLN A 13 4.77 -16.20 -9.28
N VAL A 14 5.94 -15.64 -9.01
CA VAL A 14 6.10 -14.28 -8.45
C VAL A 14 5.51 -13.23 -9.40
N ILE A 15 5.86 -13.29 -10.69
CA ILE A 15 5.31 -12.38 -11.71
C ILE A 15 3.79 -12.49 -11.79
N PHE A 16 3.25 -13.71 -11.72
CA PHE A 16 1.82 -13.93 -11.78
C PHE A 16 1.11 -13.33 -10.56
N LEU A 17 1.56 -13.67 -9.35
CA LEU A 17 0.96 -13.16 -8.11
C LEU A 17 1.10 -11.64 -8.00
N GLU A 18 2.27 -11.08 -8.29
CA GLU A 18 2.45 -9.62 -8.28
C GLU A 18 1.71 -8.91 -9.41
N GLY A 19 1.57 -9.53 -10.57
CA GLY A 19 0.72 -9.02 -11.65
C GLY A 19 -0.74 -8.84 -11.21
N ILE A 20 -1.26 -9.80 -10.42
CA ILE A 20 -2.59 -9.72 -9.84
C ILE A 20 -2.67 -8.59 -8.80
N LEU A 21 -1.71 -8.54 -7.88
CA LEU A 21 -1.68 -7.57 -6.78
C LEU A 21 -1.45 -6.12 -7.26
N SER A 22 -0.68 -5.95 -8.33
CA SER A 22 -0.31 -4.64 -8.87
C SER A 22 -1.46 -3.90 -9.55
N ILE A 23 -2.56 -4.59 -9.87
CA ILE A 23 -3.80 -3.97 -10.34
C ILE A 23 -4.37 -3.04 -9.30
N ASP A 24 -4.53 -3.52 -8.06
CA ASP A 24 -5.07 -2.73 -6.96
C ASP A 24 -4.13 -1.56 -6.69
N ASN A 25 -2.82 -1.79 -6.65
CA ASN A 25 -1.85 -0.69 -6.54
C ASN A 25 -1.97 0.34 -7.67
N ALA A 26 -2.21 -0.06 -8.92
CA ALA A 26 -2.39 0.87 -10.03
C ALA A 26 -3.74 1.62 -9.97
N ALA A 27 -4.81 0.95 -9.60
CA ALA A 27 -6.15 1.51 -9.47
C ALA A 27 -6.25 2.44 -8.25
N VAL A 28 -5.70 2.01 -7.11
CA VAL A 28 -5.51 2.80 -5.89
C VAL A 28 -4.64 4.01 -6.16
N LEU A 29 -3.48 3.85 -6.82
CA LEU A 29 -2.64 4.98 -7.19
C LEU A 29 -3.43 5.95 -8.10
N GLY A 30 -4.21 5.44 -9.06
CA GLY A 30 -5.09 6.25 -9.90
C GLY A 30 -6.14 7.03 -9.09
N ALA A 31 -6.86 6.36 -8.19
CA ALA A 31 -7.91 6.93 -7.36
C ALA A 31 -7.36 7.93 -6.34
N MET A 32 -6.28 7.59 -5.64
CA MET A 32 -5.63 8.46 -4.65
C MET A 32 -4.91 9.65 -5.30
N VAL A 33 -4.34 9.49 -6.50
CA VAL A 33 -3.74 10.61 -7.23
C VAL A 33 -4.81 11.50 -7.87
N SER A 34 -6.02 10.97 -8.09
CA SER A 34 -7.13 11.77 -8.62
C SER A 34 -7.56 12.90 -7.66
N VAL A 35 -7.35 12.74 -6.35
CA VAL A 35 -7.65 13.79 -5.36
C VAL A 35 -6.62 14.94 -5.37
N LEU A 36 -5.47 14.76 -6.01
CA LEU A 36 -4.44 15.78 -6.08
C LEU A 36 -4.70 16.79 -7.23
N PRO A 37 -4.44 18.10 -6.99
CA PRO A 37 -4.49 19.13 -8.02
C PRO A 37 -3.63 18.78 -9.24
N LYS A 38 -4.12 19.02 -10.46
CA LYS A 38 -3.39 18.67 -11.69
C LYS A 38 -2.20 19.58 -11.99
N ALA A 39 -2.31 20.88 -11.69
CA ALA A 39 -1.40 21.92 -12.19
C ALA A 39 -0.49 22.53 -11.11
N GLU A 40 -0.65 22.14 -9.84
CA GLU A 40 0.19 22.65 -8.76
C GLU A 40 1.52 21.93 -8.69
N ALA A 41 2.54 22.63 -8.19
CA ALA A 41 3.85 22.06 -7.91
C ALA A 41 3.80 21.19 -6.65
N VAL A 42 4.73 20.23 -6.55
CA VAL A 42 4.84 19.34 -5.39
C VAL A 42 5.22 20.15 -4.13
N PRO A 43 4.47 20.03 -3.03
CA PRO A 43 4.80 20.69 -1.77
C PRO A 43 5.95 19.94 -1.07
N TRP A 44 7.18 20.32 -1.37
CA TRP A 44 8.37 19.75 -0.71
C TRP A 44 8.49 20.24 0.75
N PRO A 45 8.80 19.35 1.71
CA PRO A 45 9.07 19.74 3.08
C PRO A 45 10.32 20.65 3.13
N ARG A 46 10.39 21.55 4.12
CA ARG A 46 11.45 22.58 4.23
C ARG A 46 12.88 22.01 4.09
N ALA A 47 13.13 20.84 4.67
CA ALA A 47 14.42 20.16 4.60
C ALA A 47 14.84 19.75 3.17
N LEU A 48 13.88 19.52 2.28
CA LEU A 48 14.10 19.02 0.91
C LEU A 48 13.77 20.07 -0.15
N GLN A 49 13.55 21.33 0.22
CA GLN A 49 13.26 22.41 -0.74
C GLN A 49 14.39 22.61 -1.76
N PHE A 50 15.63 22.28 -1.41
CA PHE A 50 16.77 22.33 -2.33
C PHE A 50 16.60 21.37 -3.52
N LEU A 51 15.86 20.27 -3.37
CA LEU A 51 15.55 19.34 -4.44
C LEU A 51 14.38 19.81 -5.30
N ALA A 52 13.55 20.73 -4.80
CA ALA A 52 12.32 21.15 -5.46
C ALA A 52 12.59 21.78 -6.83
N SER A 53 13.58 22.67 -6.91
CA SER A 53 13.94 23.34 -8.17
C SER A 53 14.46 22.37 -9.24
N SER A 54 15.31 21.43 -8.84
CA SER A 54 15.89 20.42 -9.74
C SER A 54 14.89 19.37 -10.20
N THR A 55 13.99 18.95 -9.30
CA THR A 55 13.03 17.87 -9.58
C THR A 55 11.74 18.34 -10.25
N GLN A 56 11.30 19.59 -10.08
CA GLN A 56 10.07 20.09 -10.69
C GLN A 56 10.08 19.99 -12.22
N ARG A 57 11.24 20.18 -12.86
CA ARG A 57 11.40 20.06 -14.33
C ARG A 57 11.18 18.62 -14.82
N ILE A 58 11.50 17.63 -13.98
CA ILE A 58 11.41 16.20 -14.30
C ILE A 58 10.05 15.63 -13.87
N LEU A 59 9.53 16.04 -12.71
CA LEU A 59 8.32 15.50 -12.11
C LEU A 59 7.04 16.04 -12.77
N GLY A 60 7.01 17.33 -13.12
CA GLY A 60 5.81 18.00 -13.65
C GLY A 60 4.78 18.34 -12.55
N GLY A 61 3.50 18.40 -12.91
CA GLY A 61 2.42 18.65 -11.95
C GLY A 61 2.24 17.52 -10.91
N GLN A 62 1.60 17.82 -9.78
CA GLN A 62 1.47 16.90 -8.63
C GLN A 62 1.02 15.48 -8.99
N ARG A 63 0.12 15.29 -9.96
CA ARG A 63 -0.28 13.93 -10.39
C ARG A 63 0.83 13.15 -11.07
N ALA A 64 1.50 13.76 -12.05
CA ALA A 64 2.62 13.13 -12.74
C ALA A 64 3.79 12.92 -11.78
N ALA A 65 3.99 13.84 -10.84
CA ALA A 65 4.97 13.71 -9.78
C ALA A 65 4.64 12.55 -8.84
N ALA A 66 3.38 12.37 -8.42
CA ALA A 66 2.97 11.28 -7.55
C ALA A 66 3.23 9.91 -8.20
N LEU A 67 2.95 9.77 -9.50
CA LEU A 67 3.22 8.54 -10.24
C LEU A 67 4.73 8.24 -10.35
N LYS A 68 5.55 9.27 -10.62
CA LYS A 68 7.02 9.12 -10.76
C LYS A 68 7.71 8.90 -9.42
N VAL A 69 7.29 9.63 -8.39
CA VAL A 69 7.80 9.48 -7.02
C VAL A 69 7.35 8.15 -6.44
N GLY A 70 6.11 7.72 -6.67
CA GLY A 70 5.64 6.39 -6.28
C GLY A 70 6.43 5.27 -6.96
N LEU A 71 6.77 5.43 -8.24
CA LEU A 71 7.65 4.49 -8.92
C LEU A 71 9.05 4.44 -8.28
N LEU A 72 9.70 5.59 -8.11
CA LEU A 72 11.03 5.66 -7.48
C LEU A 72 11.00 5.16 -6.03
N GLY A 73 9.91 5.45 -5.33
CA GLY A 73 9.55 4.92 -4.02
C GLY A 73 9.61 3.40 -4.06
N ALA A 74 8.81 2.76 -4.91
CA ALA A 74 8.74 1.29 -4.99
C ALA A 74 10.11 0.63 -5.25
N TYR A 75 10.96 1.23 -6.10
CA TYR A 75 12.33 0.74 -6.29
C TYR A 75 13.17 0.83 -5.01
N PHE A 76 13.09 1.98 -4.32
CA PHE A 76 13.80 2.19 -3.07
C PHE A 76 13.24 1.33 -1.94
N GLY A 77 11.93 1.25 -1.80
CA GLY A 77 11.22 0.43 -0.82
C GLY A 77 11.59 -1.04 -0.97
N ARG A 78 11.67 -1.55 -2.20
CA ARG A 78 12.12 -2.94 -2.43
C ARG A 78 13.60 -3.16 -2.14
N ALA A 79 14.47 -2.20 -2.45
CA ALA A 79 15.88 -2.28 -2.04
C ALA A 79 16.01 -2.27 -0.51
N LEU A 80 15.25 -1.41 0.17
CA LEU A 80 15.20 -1.35 1.63
C LEU A 80 14.64 -2.64 2.22
N MET A 81 13.55 -3.15 1.66
CA MET A 81 12.94 -4.41 2.06
C MET A 81 13.93 -5.56 1.93
N LEU A 82 14.72 -5.62 0.86
CA LEU A 82 15.72 -6.68 0.70
C LEU A 82 16.72 -6.70 1.86
N VAL A 83 17.20 -5.53 2.27
CA VAL A 83 18.10 -5.40 3.43
C VAL A 83 17.39 -5.75 4.74
N MET A 84 16.11 -5.40 4.86
CA MET A 84 15.29 -5.65 6.03
C MET A 84 14.62 -7.04 6.03
N ALA A 85 14.74 -7.84 4.97
CA ALA A 85 13.93 -9.04 4.75
C ALA A 85 14.11 -10.04 5.91
N SER A 86 15.35 -10.28 6.31
CA SER A 86 15.66 -11.14 7.46
C SER A 86 15.01 -10.65 8.75
N PHE A 87 15.03 -9.33 9.00
CA PHE A 87 14.39 -8.73 10.17
C PHE A 87 12.87 -8.88 10.13
N VAL A 88 12.25 -8.69 8.95
CA VAL A 88 10.79 -8.83 8.80
C VAL A 88 10.36 -10.29 8.93
N ILE A 89 11.10 -11.24 8.34
CA ILE A 89 10.81 -12.69 8.43
C ILE A 89 10.87 -13.19 9.88
N GLN A 90 11.82 -12.71 10.67
CA GLN A 90 11.97 -13.14 12.06
C GLN A 90 10.94 -12.50 13.00
N ASN A 91 10.33 -11.39 12.57
CA ASN A 91 9.38 -10.65 13.39
C ASN A 91 7.94 -11.06 13.07
N HIS A 92 7.41 -11.99 13.86
CA HIS A 92 6.04 -12.49 13.72
C HIS A 92 4.98 -11.38 13.76
N TYR A 93 5.18 -10.30 14.53
CA TYR A 93 4.23 -9.20 14.58
C TYR A 93 4.09 -8.49 13.23
N LEU A 94 5.20 -8.33 12.50
CA LEU A 94 5.17 -7.71 11.17
C LEU A 94 4.44 -8.58 10.16
N LYS A 95 4.60 -9.90 10.22
CA LYS A 95 3.84 -10.85 9.38
C LYS A 95 2.34 -10.79 9.68
N ILE A 96 1.96 -10.84 10.96
CA ILE A 96 0.55 -10.76 11.38
C ILE A 96 -0.06 -9.44 10.94
N LEU A 97 0.66 -8.32 11.10
CA LEU A 97 0.19 -7.01 10.65
C LEU A 97 0.02 -6.95 9.13
N GLY A 98 0.97 -7.48 8.36
CA GLY A 98 0.86 -7.57 6.91
C GLY A 98 -0.34 -8.41 6.48
N ALA A 99 -0.49 -9.60 7.05
CA ALA A 99 -1.60 -10.50 6.75
C ALA A 99 -2.97 -9.91 7.14
N ALA A 100 -3.07 -9.27 8.31
CA ALA A 100 -4.27 -8.56 8.74
C ALA A 100 -4.61 -7.38 7.80
N TYR A 101 -3.59 -6.66 7.32
CA TYR A 101 -3.78 -5.59 6.32
C TYR A 101 -4.34 -6.15 5.01
N LEU A 102 -3.80 -7.26 4.49
CA LEU A 102 -4.29 -7.92 3.27
C LEU A 102 -5.75 -8.39 3.41
N ILE A 103 -6.11 -8.98 4.55
CA ILE A 103 -7.48 -9.41 4.82
C ILE A 103 -8.43 -8.21 4.88
N LYS A 104 -8.05 -7.14 5.59
CA LYS A 104 -8.84 -5.91 5.66
C LYS A 104 -9.05 -5.33 4.26
N LEU A 105 -7.99 -5.28 3.46
CA LEU A 105 -8.01 -4.78 2.10
C LEU A 105 -8.98 -5.57 1.21
N ALA A 106 -9.01 -6.90 1.36
CA ALA A 106 -9.96 -7.74 0.65
C ALA A 106 -11.41 -7.52 1.14
N PHE A 107 -11.63 -7.40 2.46
CA PHE A 107 -12.97 -7.15 3.00
C PHE A 107 -13.54 -5.81 2.55
N GLU A 108 -12.74 -4.74 2.57
CA GLU A 108 -13.17 -3.41 2.11
C GLU A 108 -13.57 -3.41 0.62
N ASN A 109 -12.87 -4.18 -0.22
CA ASN A 109 -13.14 -4.21 -1.67
C ASN A 109 -14.18 -5.26 -2.09
N LEU A 110 -14.43 -6.29 -1.27
CA LEU A 110 -15.43 -7.33 -1.53
C LEU A 110 -16.77 -7.08 -0.83
N GLY A 111 -16.79 -6.26 0.24
CA GLY A 111 -17.97 -5.96 1.05
C GLY A 111 -18.92 -4.88 0.48
N GLY A 112 -18.46 -4.06 -0.45
CA GLY A 112 -19.26 -3.00 -1.08
C GLY A 112 -19.94 -3.45 -2.38
N GLY A 113 -21.23 -3.17 -2.53
CA GLY A 113 -21.98 -3.49 -3.73
C GLY A 113 -21.64 -2.58 -4.91
N GLY A 114 -20.50 -2.80 -5.57
CA GLY A 114 -20.15 -2.13 -6.82
C GLY A 114 -18.66 -2.18 -7.15
N GLU A 115 -18.33 -2.32 -8.43
CA GLU A 115 -16.98 -2.15 -8.94
C GLU A 115 -16.47 -0.73 -8.64
N GLY A 116 -15.68 -0.55 -7.58
CA GLY A 116 -15.00 0.73 -7.28
C GLY A 116 -15.13 1.29 -5.86
N ASP A 117 -16.06 0.78 -5.05
CA ASP A 117 -16.38 1.40 -3.74
C ASP A 117 -15.19 1.45 -2.77
N GLY A 118 -14.36 0.40 -2.73
CA GLY A 118 -13.21 0.34 -1.82
C GLY A 118 -12.09 1.35 -2.17
N GLU A 119 -11.78 1.51 -3.46
CA GLU A 119 -10.81 2.51 -3.94
C GLU A 119 -11.31 3.93 -3.72
N GLU A 120 -12.60 4.18 -4.00
CA GLU A 120 -13.23 5.48 -3.79
C GLU A 120 -13.26 5.85 -2.30
N ASN A 121 -13.60 4.90 -1.43
CA ASN A 121 -13.57 5.12 0.03
C ASN A 121 -12.17 5.42 0.55
N ARG A 122 -11.13 4.77 0.01
CA ARG A 122 -9.73 5.11 0.36
C ARG A 122 -9.33 6.48 -0.16
N ALA A 123 -9.73 6.83 -1.38
CA ALA A 123 -9.48 8.14 -1.95
C ALA A 123 -10.15 9.24 -1.11
N LYS A 124 -11.43 9.07 -0.72
CA LYS A 124 -12.15 9.94 0.22
C LYS A 124 -11.46 10.03 1.59
N GLY A 125 -10.98 8.90 2.11
CA GLY A 125 -10.21 8.85 3.36
C GLY A 125 -8.86 9.57 3.30
N LEU A 126 -8.34 9.83 2.09
CA LEU A 126 -7.13 10.61 1.84
C LEU A 126 -7.42 12.03 1.31
N GLU A 127 -8.69 12.37 1.09
CA GLU A 127 -9.11 13.67 0.61
C GLU A 127 -8.72 14.75 1.64
N GLY A 128 -8.05 15.80 1.19
CA GLY A 128 -7.47 16.81 2.07
C GLY A 128 -6.18 16.39 2.82
N LYS A 129 -5.68 15.17 2.63
CA LYS A 129 -4.34 14.77 3.10
C LYS A 129 -3.29 15.20 2.08
N GLY A 130 -2.15 15.70 2.56
CA GLY A 130 -1.08 16.22 1.69
C GLY A 130 -0.44 15.13 0.80
N PHE A 131 0.17 15.55 -0.31
CA PHE A 131 0.86 14.72 -1.30
C PHE A 131 1.69 13.56 -0.70
N TRP A 132 2.51 13.84 0.31
CA TRP A 132 3.39 12.85 0.93
C TRP A 132 2.64 11.74 1.68
N ASN A 133 1.46 12.04 2.24
CA ASN A 133 0.65 11.01 2.90
C ASN A 133 0.08 10.04 1.88
N VAL A 134 -0.30 10.53 0.69
CA VAL A 134 -0.76 9.71 -0.42
C VAL A 134 0.39 8.81 -0.92
N VAL A 135 1.57 9.37 -1.14
CA VAL A 135 2.76 8.60 -1.57
C VAL A 135 3.12 7.52 -0.55
N VAL A 136 3.16 7.86 0.75
CA VAL A 136 3.46 6.88 1.80
C VAL A 136 2.41 5.78 1.88
N ALA A 137 1.11 6.11 1.73
CA ALA A 137 0.06 5.09 1.75
C ALA A 137 0.20 4.09 0.61
N VAL A 138 0.51 4.57 -0.60
CA VAL A 138 0.75 3.71 -1.77
C VAL A 138 2.02 2.87 -1.58
N GLU A 139 3.09 3.48 -1.08
CA GLU A 139 4.36 2.77 -0.84
C GLU A 139 4.21 1.68 0.21
N LEU A 140 3.49 1.95 1.30
CA LEU A 140 3.23 0.96 2.35
C LEU A 140 2.40 -0.21 1.84
N ALA A 141 1.45 0.03 0.94
CA ALA A 141 0.70 -1.04 0.29
C ALA A 141 1.63 -1.90 -0.58
N ASP A 142 2.47 -1.30 -1.43
CA ASP A 142 3.46 -2.02 -2.25
C ASP A 142 4.45 -2.82 -1.40
N LEU A 143 4.90 -2.27 -0.27
CA LEU A 143 5.78 -2.95 0.69
C LEU A 143 5.10 -4.13 1.39
N ALA A 144 3.82 -4.02 1.76
CA ALA A 144 3.10 -5.14 2.37
C ALA A 144 2.97 -6.32 1.39
N PHE A 145 2.72 -6.04 0.11
CA PHE A 145 2.60 -7.04 -0.95
C PHE A 145 3.94 -7.62 -1.41
N SER A 146 4.98 -6.80 -1.50
CA SER A 146 6.28 -7.24 -1.99
C SER A 146 7.05 -8.08 -0.97
N LEU A 147 6.60 -8.14 0.29
CA LEU A 147 7.24 -8.91 1.34
C LEU A 147 7.36 -10.39 0.97
N ASP A 148 6.25 -11.00 0.55
CA ASP A 148 6.22 -12.44 0.21
C ASP A 148 7.16 -12.76 -0.97
N ASN A 149 7.23 -11.87 -1.96
CA ASN A 149 8.06 -12.06 -3.16
C ASN A 149 9.55 -11.88 -2.88
N VAL A 150 9.94 -10.91 -2.05
CA VAL A 150 11.35 -10.72 -1.66
C VAL A 150 11.83 -11.88 -0.79
N VAL A 151 10.99 -12.38 0.13
CA VAL A 151 11.30 -13.55 0.96
C VAL A 151 11.57 -14.78 0.09
N ALA A 152 10.75 -15.02 -0.93
CA ALA A 152 10.95 -16.12 -1.88
C ALA A 152 12.28 -16.02 -2.64
N VAL A 153 12.65 -14.82 -3.12
CA VAL A 153 13.91 -14.61 -3.86
C VAL A 153 15.14 -14.75 -2.96
N VAL A 154 15.08 -14.24 -1.71
CA VAL A 154 16.17 -14.39 -0.73
C VAL A 154 16.37 -15.86 -0.35
N ALA A 155 15.30 -16.64 -0.27
CA ALA A 155 15.38 -18.08 0.03
C ALA A 155 16.05 -18.90 -1.09
N LEU A 156 16.10 -18.38 -2.32
CA LEU A 156 16.63 -19.11 -3.48
C LEU A 156 18.16 -19.06 -3.60
N SER A 157 18.82 -18.06 -3.03
CA SER A 157 20.28 -17.93 -3.17
C SER A 157 20.90 -17.11 -2.06
N ASN A 158 21.97 -17.64 -1.47
CA ASN A 158 22.81 -16.90 -0.53
C ASN A 158 23.73 -15.87 -1.23
N ASN A 159 23.74 -15.81 -2.56
CA ASN A 159 24.54 -14.85 -3.32
C ASN A 159 23.77 -13.53 -3.52
N LEU A 160 24.18 -12.49 -2.79
CA LEU A 160 23.56 -11.17 -2.82
C LEU A 160 23.45 -10.57 -4.23
N TYR A 161 24.41 -10.85 -5.12
CA TYR A 161 24.36 -10.35 -6.51
C TYR A 161 23.23 -11.01 -7.32
N ILE A 162 23.00 -12.32 -7.13
CA ILE A 162 21.91 -13.05 -7.79
C ILE A 162 20.57 -12.57 -7.26
N VAL A 163 20.45 -12.38 -5.95
CA VAL A 163 19.24 -11.87 -5.29
C VAL A 163 18.92 -10.45 -5.77
N MET A 164 19.91 -9.55 -5.78
CA MET A 164 19.72 -8.17 -6.24
C MET A 164 19.32 -8.11 -7.72
N PHE A 165 19.93 -8.95 -8.57
CA PHE A 165 19.53 -9.06 -9.98
C PHE A 165 18.11 -9.63 -10.13
N GLY A 166 17.76 -10.66 -9.35
CA GLY A 166 16.41 -11.26 -9.33
C GLY A 166 15.35 -10.26 -8.90
N VAL A 167 15.62 -9.45 -7.86
CA VAL A 167 14.73 -8.37 -7.43
C VAL A 167 14.60 -7.31 -8.51
N PHE A 168 15.70 -6.89 -9.15
CA PHE A 168 15.66 -5.91 -10.23
C PHE A 168 14.81 -6.38 -11.42
N VAL A 169 15.07 -7.60 -11.92
CA VAL A 169 14.29 -8.22 -13.00
C VAL A 169 12.84 -8.41 -12.57
N GLY A 170 12.61 -8.81 -11.32
CA GLY A 170 11.29 -8.88 -10.72
C GLY A 170 10.55 -7.55 -10.88
N ILE A 171 11.10 -6.44 -10.38
CA ILE A 171 10.44 -5.12 -10.42
C ILE A 171 10.07 -4.71 -11.83
N VAL A 172 11.00 -4.88 -12.77
CA VAL A 172 10.75 -4.57 -14.19
C VAL A 172 9.60 -5.43 -14.71
N THR A 173 9.64 -6.73 -14.46
CA THR A 173 8.64 -7.68 -14.97
C THR A 173 7.27 -7.46 -14.34
N MET A 174 7.20 -7.19 -13.03
CA MET A 174 5.98 -6.81 -12.32
C MET A 174 5.34 -5.59 -12.96
N ARG A 175 6.13 -4.59 -13.34
CA ARG A 175 5.60 -3.36 -13.94
C ARG A 175 4.98 -3.60 -15.31
N PHE A 176 5.54 -4.51 -16.10
CA PHE A 176 4.92 -4.96 -17.35
C PHE A 176 3.68 -5.83 -17.09
N ALA A 177 3.73 -6.73 -16.11
CA ALA A 177 2.61 -7.58 -15.73
C ALA A 177 1.42 -6.74 -15.25
N ALA A 178 1.64 -5.72 -14.41
CA ALA A 178 0.62 -4.79 -13.94
C ALA A 178 -0.15 -4.15 -15.09
N GLN A 179 0.56 -3.74 -16.14
CA GLN A 179 -0.06 -3.14 -17.34
C GLN A 179 -0.90 -4.17 -18.08
N LEU A 180 -0.39 -5.39 -18.27
CA LEU A 180 -1.14 -6.48 -18.91
C LEU A 180 -2.41 -6.85 -18.13
N PHE A 181 -2.30 -7.00 -16.81
CA PHE A 181 -3.41 -7.33 -15.93
C PHE A 181 -4.44 -6.21 -15.84
N THR A 182 -4.00 -4.95 -15.81
CA THR A 182 -4.90 -3.79 -15.93
C THR A 182 -5.70 -3.85 -17.23
N LEU A 183 -5.06 -4.17 -18.35
CA LEU A 183 -5.74 -4.35 -19.64
C LEU A 183 -6.71 -5.54 -19.62
N MET A 184 -6.39 -6.62 -18.92
CA MET A 184 -7.31 -7.76 -18.77
C MET A 184 -8.56 -7.38 -17.97
N ILE A 185 -8.43 -6.63 -16.88
CA ILE A 185 -9.58 -6.14 -16.10
C ILE A 185 -10.42 -5.12 -16.85
N LEU A 186 -9.79 -4.23 -17.62
CA LEU A 186 -10.53 -3.27 -18.46
C LEU A 186 -11.39 -3.99 -19.51
N LYS A 187 -10.96 -5.18 -19.96
CA LYS A 187 -11.76 -6.05 -20.84
C LYS A 187 -12.80 -6.86 -20.07
N GLU A 188 -12.41 -7.41 -18.92
CA GLU A 188 -13.23 -8.30 -18.09
C GLU A 188 -13.31 -7.78 -16.64
N PRO A 189 -14.27 -6.89 -16.33
CA PRO A 189 -14.37 -6.24 -15.02
C PRO A 189 -14.49 -7.22 -13.84
N VAL A 190 -15.05 -8.41 -14.07
CA VAL A 190 -15.20 -9.49 -13.08
C VAL A 190 -13.86 -9.98 -12.49
N LEU A 191 -12.74 -9.74 -13.17
CA LEU A 191 -11.41 -10.09 -12.70
C LEU A 191 -10.98 -9.26 -11.50
N LYS A 192 -11.55 -8.06 -11.30
CA LYS A 192 -11.24 -7.18 -10.17
C LYS A 192 -11.64 -7.78 -8.82
N PRO A 193 -12.91 -8.17 -8.56
CA PRO A 193 -13.26 -8.86 -7.32
C PRO A 193 -12.53 -10.19 -7.17
N ALA A 194 -12.27 -10.91 -8.27
CA ALA A 194 -11.49 -12.15 -8.23
C ALA A 194 -10.05 -11.93 -7.74
N ALA A 195 -9.40 -10.83 -8.13
CA ALA A 195 -8.09 -10.46 -7.63
C ALA A 195 -8.10 -10.22 -6.11
N TYR A 196 -9.16 -9.61 -5.55
CA TYR A 196 -9.28 -9.45 -4.09
C TYR A 196 -9.58 -10.76 -3.35
N ILE A 197 -10.24 -11.73 -3.99
CA ILE A 197 -10.34 -13.09 -3.43
C ILE A 197 -8.94 -13.73 -3.36
N VAL A 198 -8.10 -13.52 -4.37
CA VAL A 198 -6.69 -13.97 -4.33
C VAL A 198 -5.93 -13.27 -3.20
N VAL A 199 -6.07 -11.95 -3.04
CA VAL A 199 -5.49 -11.18 -1.92
C VAL A 199 -5.93 -11.74 -0.57
N PHE A 200 -7.23 -12.02 -0.41
CA PHE A 200 -7.78 -12.62 0.80
C PHE A 200 -7.13 -13.98 1.09
N ASN A 201 -7.00 -14.84 0.08
CA ASN A 201 -6.36 -16.14 0.23
C ASN A 201 -4.91 -16.00 0.70
N ILE A 202 -4.14 -15.07 0.14
CA ILE A 202 -2.75 -14.79 0.57
C ILE A 202 -2.71 -14.35 2.04
N GLY A 203 -3.56 -13.40 2.42
CA GLY A 203 -3.63 -12.92 3.82
C GLY A 203 -4.04 -14.01 4.81
N ALA A 204 -5.05 -14.81 4.46
CA ALA A 204 -5.51 -15.94 5.27
C ALA A 204 -4.41 -17.00 5.41
N GLU A 205 -3.72 -17.31 4.31
CA GLU A 205 -2.61 -18.26 4.30
C GLU A 205 -1.46 -17.83 5.22
N LEU A 206 -1.07 -16.54 5.18
CA LEU A 206 -0.03 -16.01 6.05
C LEU A 206 -0.40 -16.14 7.53
N LEU A 207 -1.68 -15.93 7.90
CA LEU A 207 -2.13 -16.16 9.27
C LEU A 207 -2.15 -17.65 9.64
N LEU A 208 -2.59 -18.52 8.73
CA LEU A 208 -2.59 -19.97 8.96
C LEU A 208 -1.18 -20.50 9.15
N ASN A 209 -0.22 -20.01 8.35
CA ASN A 209 1.19 -20.34 8.50
C ASN A 209 1.72 -19.90 9.86
N GLU A 210 1.45 -18.65 10.26
CA GLU A 210 1.98 -18.09 11.50
C GLU A 210 1.36 -18.71 12.78
N PHE A 211 0.05 -18.95 12.79
CA PHE A 211 -0.64 -19.46 13.98
C PHE A 211 -0.72 -20.99 14.07
N LEU A 212 -0.85 -21.67 12.92
CA LEU A 212 -1.06 -23.12 12.87
C LEU A 212 0.13 -23.89 12.28
N GLY A 213 1.16 -23.18 11.77
CA GLY A 213 2.30 -23.83 11.13
C GLY A 213 1.95 -24.55 9.83
N VAL A 214 0.79 -24.24 9.22
CA VAL A 214 0.35 -24.88 7.98
C VAL A 214 1.07 -24.23 6.81
N GLU A 215 2.00 -24.96 6.20
CA GLU A 215 2.69 -24.52 4.98
C GLU A 215 2.00 -25.08 3.73
N PHE A 216 1.49 -24.18 2.89
CA PHE A 216 0.94 -24.56 1.61
C PHE A 216 2.05 -24.64 0.55
N PRO A 217 2.15 -25.74 -0.21
CA PRO A 217 3.10 -25.85 -1.31
C PRO A 217 2.88 -24.74 -2.34
N SER A 218 3.98 -24.17 -2.87
CA SER A 218 3.91 -23.04 -3.83
C SER A 218 3.03 -23.35 -5.04
N ALA A 219 3.03 -24.60 -5.52
CA ALA A 219 2.15 -25.06 -6.58
C ALA A 219 0.66 -24.98 -6.21
N LEU A 220 0.29 -25.34 -4.99
CA LEU A 220 -1.09 -25.25 -4.54
C LEU A 220 -1.55 -23.79 -4.45
N LYS A 221 -0.71 -22.90 -3.93
CA LYS A 221 -0.99 -21.44 -3.91
C LYS A 221 -1.25 -20.92 -5.32
N PHE A 222 -0.37 -21.26 -6.26
CA PHE A 222 -0.50 -20.86 -7.66
C PHE A 222 -1.80 -21.41 -8.28
N MET A 223 -2.12 -22.68 -8.04
CA MET A 223 -3.34 -23.31 -8.56
C MET A 223 -4.61 -22.69 -7.99
N ILE A 224 -4.63 -22.34 -6.70
CA ILE A 224 -5.77 -21.63 -6.08
C ILE A 224 -5.93 -20.25 -6.70
N SER A 225 -4.84 -19.49 -6.86
CA SER A 225 -4.87 -18.14 -7.45
C SER A 225 -5.28 -18.16 -8.91
N ALA A 226 -4.64 -19.01 -9.73
CA ALA A 226 -4.97 -19.17 -11.14
C ALA A 226 -6.39 -19.71 -11.33
N GLY A 227 -6.79 -20.70 -10.52
CA GLY A 227 -8.14 -21.25 -10.53
C GLY A 227 -9.21 -20.22 -10.21
N THR A 228 -8.96 -19.33 -9.23
CA THR A 228 -9.87 -18.23 -8.88
C THR A 228 -10.10 -17.28 -10.06
N LEU A 229 -9.02 -16.88 -10.76
CA LEU A 229 -9.13 -15.99 -11.91
C LEU A 229 -9.76 -16.67 -13.13
N ILE A 230 -9.38 -17.91 -13.42
CA ILE A 230 -9.98 -18.69 -14.51
C ILE A 230 -11.48 -18.86 -14.25
N LEU A 231 -11.87 -19.20 -13.02
CA LEU A 231 -13.27 -19.32 -12.64
C LEU A 231 -14.01 -17.99 -12.82
N ALA A 232 -13.39 -16.86 -12.51
CA ALA A 232 -13.97 -15.55 -12.76
C ALA A 232 -14.19 -15.27 -14.25
N VAL A 233 -13.21 -15.59 -15.12
CA VAL A 233 -13.37 -15.45 -16.58
C VAL A 233 -14.46 -16.38 -17.10
N VAL A 234 -14.49 -17.63 -16.64
CA VAL A 234 -15.54 -18.59 -16.98
C VAL A 234 -16.90 -18.07 -16.52
N TYR A 235 -16.97 -17.47 -15.33
CA TYR A 235 -18.18 -16.84 -14.82
C TYR A 235 -18.68 -15.72 -15.74
N ALA A 236 -17.81 -14.86 -16.24
CA ALA A 236 -18.17 -13.81 -17.21
C ALA A 236 -18.73 -14.36 -18.53
N HIS A 237 -18.15 -15.44 -19.06
CA HIS A 237 -18.47 -15.90 -20.41
C HIS A 237 -19.56 -16.98 -20.47
N VAL A 238 -19.76 -17.73 -19.40
CA VAL A 238 -20.65 -18.90 -19.37
C VAL A 238 -21.94 -18.59 -18.62
N LYS A 239 -23.03 -18.30 -19.36
CA LYS A 239 -24.36 -17.95 -18.81
C LYS A 239 -24.87 -18.86 -17.66
N PRO A 240 -24.78 -20.21 -17.72
CA PRO A 240 -25.28 -21.04 -16.62
C PRO A 240 -24.55 -20.85 -15.28
N THR A 241 -23.35 -20.27 -15.26
CA THR A 241 -22.63 -19.99 -14.01
C THR A 241 -23.20 -18.79 -13.24
N HIS A 242 -24.02 -17.96 -13.88
CA HIS A 242 -24.70 -16.83 -13.22
C HIS A 242 -25.75 -17.30 -12.19
N VAL A 243 -26.10 -18.58 -12.18
CA VAL A 243 -26.88 -19.21 -11.09
C VAL A 243 -26.19 -19.05 -9.72
N LEU A 244 -24.86 -18.83 -9.70
CA LEU A 244 -24.08 -18.56 -8.48
C LEU A 244 -24.13 -17.09 -8.03
N GLN A 245 -24.72 -16.18 -8.79
CA GLN A 245 -24.88 -14.77 -8.42
C GLN A 245 -25.44 -14.55 -6.99
N PRO A 246 -26.49 -15.25 -6.52
CA PRO A 246 -26.96 -15.13 -5.13
C PRO A 246 -25.91 -15.55 -4.11
N VAL A 247 -25.07 -16.54 -4.42
CA VAL A 247 -23.97 -16.98 -3.56
C VAL A 247 -22.91 -15.89 -3.46
N PHE A 248 -22.49 -15.31 -4.59
CA PHE A 248 -21.53 -14.20 -4.60
C PHE A 248 -22.04 -12.96 -3.86
N LYS A 249 -23.33 -12.63 -4.01
CA LYS A 249 -23.98 -11.57 -3.22
C LYS A 249 -23.99 -11.89 -1.72
N GLY A 250 -24.27 -13.14 -1.36
CA GLY A 250 -24.22 -13.61 0.02
C GLY A 250 -22.83 -13.50 0.63
N ILE A 251 -21.79 -13.86 -0.12
CA ILE A 251 -20.39 -13.70 0.28
C ILE A 251 -20.07 -12.22 0.48
N GLY A 252 -20.45 -11.34 -0.47
CA GLY A 252 -20.23 -9.89 -0.32
C GLY A 252 -20.85 -9.34 0.96
N VAL A 253 -22.10 -9.69 1.26
CA VAL A 253 -22.78 -9.28 2.51
C VAL A 253 -22.07 -9.85 3.76
N ALA A 254 -21.58 -11.09 3.69
CA ALA A 254 -20.81 -11.67 4.79
C ALA A 254 -19.48 -10.92 5.01
N MET A 255 -18.79 -10.54 3.93
CA MET A 255 -17.55 -9.78 3.98
C MET A 255 -17.76 -8.35 4.49
N ASP A 256 -18.87 -7.71 4.15
CA ASP A 256 -19.24 -6.39 4.68
C ASP A 256 -19.47 -6.42 6.20
N LYS A 257 -20.18 -7.44 6.68
CA LYS A 257 -20.34 -7.68 8.12
C LYS A 257 -19.00 -7.94 8.80
N ALA A 258 -18.14 -8.76 8.19
CA ALA A 258 -16.80 -9.01 8.70
C ALA A 258 -15.97 -7.72 8.75
N ASN A 259 -16.05 -6.87 7.72
CA ASN A 259 -15.37 -5.57 7.69
C ASN A 259 -15.82 -4.68 8.85
N THR A 260 -17.14 -4.60 9.08
CA THR A 260 -17.70 -3.82 10.19
C THR A 260 -17.18 -4.29 11.56
N VAL A 261 -17.03 -5.61 11.74
CA VAL A 261 -16.45 -6.18 12.96
C VAL A 261 -14.97 -5.81 13.09
N VAL A 262 -14.20 -5.93 12.01
CA VAL A 262 -12.78 -5.56 11.99
C VAL A 262 -12.60 -4.07 12.33
N ASP A 263 -13.40 -3.20 11.72
CA ASP A 263 -13.34 -1.76 12.00
C ASP A 263 -13.70 -1.45 13.46
N TRP A 264 -14.70 -2.15 14.02
CA TRP A 264 -15.05 -2.01 15.43
C TRP A 264 -13.91 -2.43 16.37
N VAL A 265 -13.23 -3.55 16.07
CA VAL A 265 -12.06 -4.03 16.84
C VAL A 265 -10.88 -3.06 16.75
N LEU A 266 -10.64 -2.48 15.58
CA LEU A 266 -9.52 -1.56 15.36
C LEU A 266 -9.80 -0.13 15.85
N HIS A 267 -11.07 0.27 15.95
CA HIS A 267 -11.48 1.61 16.40
C HIS A 267 -10.83 2.06 17.73
N PRO A 268 -10.81 1.27 18.82
CA PRO A 268 -10.15 1.67 20.06
C PRO A 268 -8.64 1.89 19.89
N ILE A 269 -7.99 1.10 19.03
CA ILE A 269 -6.55 1.22 18.75
C ILE A 269 -6.27 2.53 18.00
N PHE A 270 -7.06 2.85 16.97
CA PHE A 270 -6.93 4.10 16.23
C PHE A 270 -7.27 5.32 17.08
N TRP A 271 -8.26 5.21 17.97
CA TRP A 271 -8.59 6.27 18.91
C TRP A 271 -7.43 6.53 19.89
N ALA A 272 -6.85 5.47 20.46
CA ALA A 272 -5.72 5.55 21.37
C ALA A 272 -4.49 6.17 20.69
N SER A 273 -4.16 5.74 19.47
CA SER A 273 -3.02 6.29 18.72
C SER A 273 -3.21 7.78 18.43
N LYS A 274 -4.40 8.19 17.98
CA LYS A 274 -4.72 9.60 17.73
C LYS A 274 -4.64 10.45 18.99
N MET A 275 -5.02 9.91 20.14
CA MET A 275 -4.90 10.57 21.43
C MET A 275 -3.43 10.76 21.84
N ILE A 276 -2.60 9.74 21.64
CA ILE A 276 -1.15 9.80 21.89
C ILE A 276 -0.50 10.85 20.99
N PHE A 277 -0.78 10.86 19.68
CA PHE A 277 -0.24 11.86 18.75
C PHE A 277 -0.66 13.29 19.13
N ARG A 278 -1.90 13.49 19.58
CA ARG A 278 -2.38 14.79 20.08
C ARG A 278 -1.65 15.20 21.37
N ALA A 279 -1.41 14.27 22.29
CA ALA A 279 -0.67 14.54 23.52
C ALA A 279 0.79 14.90 23.23
N ILE A 280 1.46 14.16 22.34
CA ILE A 280 2.83 14.45 21.90
C ILE A 280 2.90 15.81 21.22
N GLY A 281 1.97 16.11 20.30
CA GLY A 281 1.92 17.40 19.61
C GLY A 281 1.68 18.56 20.58
N PHE A 282 0.85 18.37 21.60
CA PHE A 282 0.61 19.36 22.65
C PHE A 282 1.85 19.62 23.51
N VAL A 283 2.56 18.56 23.91
CA VAL A 283 3.80 18.67 24.71
C VAL A 283 4.90 19.35 23.90
N LEU A 284 5.12 18.94 22.64
CA LEU A 284 6.10 19.55 21.75
C LEU A 284 5.77 21.02 21.48
N GLY A 285 4.50 21.35 21.25
CA GLY A 285 4.05 22.74 21.08
C GLY A 285 4.35 23.61 22.29
N ARG A 286 4.13 23.10 23.51
CA ARG A 286 4.49 23.82 24.74
C ARG A 286 5.99 24.00 24.90
N VAL A 287 6.79 22.97 24.65
CA VAL A 287 8.27 23.07 24.74
C VAL A 287 8.81 24.09 23.74
N ILE A 288 8.34 24.08 22.49
CA ILE A 288 8.76 25.04 21.47
C ILE A 288 8.37 26.47 21.86
N SER A 289 7.15 26.67 22.39
CA SER A 289 6.70 27.99 22.85
C SER A 289 7.48 28.51 24.07
N PHE A 290 8.01 27.61 24.90
CA PHE A 290 8.83 27.96 26.06
C PHE A 290 10.21 28.51 25.66
N PHE A 291 10.80 27.97 24.58
CA PHE A 291 12.07 28.45 24.02
C PHE A 291 11.93 29.71 23.15
N HIS A 292 10.72 30.10 22.74
CA HIS A 292 10.47 31.26 21.88
C HIS A 292 9.94 32.49 22.63
N ARG A 293 10.11 32.58 23.96
CA ARG A 293 9.80 33.82 24.68
C ARG A 293 10.73 34.94 24.17
N PRO A 294 10.21 36.03 23.57
CA PRO A 294 11.03 37.19 23.29
C PRO A 294 11.57 37.71 24.62
N SER A 295 12.89 37.77 24.74
CA SER A 295 13.57 38.41 25.86
C SER A 295 13.02 39.83 26.02
N GLY A 296 12.46 40.11 27.19
CA GLY A 296 11.79 41.37 27.48
C GLY A 296 12.68 42.57 27.13
N VAL A 297 12.21 43.38 26.20
CA VAL A 297 12.71 44.74 26.03
C VAL A 297 12.18 45.52 27.23
N VAL A 298 13.07 45.80 28.18
CA VAL A 298 12.87 46.78 29.24
C VAL A 298 12.63 48.13 28.57
N SER A 299 11.37 48.57 28.52
CA SER A 299 11.05 49.96 28.21
C SER A 299 11.35 50.78 29.46
N ALA A 300 12.55 51.36 29.50
CA ALA A 300 12.93 52.36 30.48
C ALA A 300 13.14 53.69 29.76
N GLY A 301 12.28 54.68 30.05
CA GLY A 301 12.53 56.07 29.71
C GLY A 301 11.31 56.84 29.20
N ASP A 302 10.29 57.03 30.03
CA ASP A 302 9.42 58.21 29.88
C ASP A 302 10.11 59.40 30.57
N PRO A 303 10.35 60.53 29.89
CA PRO A 303 10.82 61.75 30.55
C PRO A 303 9.66 62.46 31.29
N PRO A 304 9.94 63.18 32.39
CA PRO A 304 8.92 63.73 33.25
C PRO A 304 8.22 64.94 32.59
N ALA A 305 6.91 65.01 32.77
CA ALA A 305 6.12 66.19 32.49
C ALA A 305 6.33 67.24 33.62
N SER A 306 6.94 68.37 33.26
CA SER A 306 6.83 69.68 33.91
C SER A 306 6.85 70.72 32.79
N GLY A 307 6.00 71.73 32.66
CA GLY A 307 5.22 72.46 33.64
C GLY A 307 5.69 73.92 33.61
N GLY A 308 4.92 74.83 32.99
CA GLY A 308 5.03 76.28 33.16
C GLY A 308 5.41 77.10 31.92
N GLY A 309 4.51 78.02 31.54
CA GLY A 309 4.71 79.03 30.50
C GLY A 309 3.41 79.41 29.82
#